data_AF-A0AAD1KMV0-F1
#
_entry.id   AF-A0AAD1KMV0-F1
#
_cell.length_a   1.000
_cell.length_b   1.000
_cell.length_c   1.000
_cell.angle_alpha   90.00
_cell.angle_beta   90.00
_cell.angle_gamma   90.00
#
_symmetry.space_group_name_H-M   'P 1'
#
loop_
_entity.id
_entity.type
_entity.pdbx_description
1 polymer ?
#
loop_
_entity_poly.entity_id
_entity_poly.type
_entity_poly.pdbx_seq_one_letter_code
_entity_poly.pdbx_strand_id
1 'polypeptide(L)'
;MPTSDALIVVEDWISEHFFTTDARKESFQKLVLDRRKQWDSEDIETPRSKFTKQASKLATTLAALYSDDLDEASRAGATTQAHEKLLDVLGYLTGEFKTDPHGPVRFFSTAGVDEPALAVVTARPVETHDELMVKDAPTLTTPWRPSDDAPDSEEVRSASRLVSTLFVREKGPSFALIMAGRWLVVAEKSRWPEGRYLAVDVQTVAERADLKKGGEVDRALTCLEAGSLAPDAEGKVWWETALIESIKHTVGVSQDLREGVRESIEIIANEVVNRRRQQELAPLPADQAQPLAMQSLRFLYRILFLLYAEASPELGVLPVGAPEYDAGYSLDRLRELVQVPLVTEQSMRGTHFYESLGTLFRLVDQGHREDVDEATTGLSFHSLRADLFTPKATAHIDKVGLGNQALQQVLERLLLSKEQHGKRGRERGYISYAELGINQLGAVYESLMSYTGFFATEDLYEVARDGNPQKGSWVVPLDRASGIADKDFVLVEDDQGRREPRIYYQGQFVFRLSGRERQQSASYYTPEVLTKFTVGQALEELIDDTTTAEEILGLSVCDACSGVGSVRH
;
A
#
# COMPACT_ATOMS: atom_id res chain seq x y z
N MET A 1 -16.76 -3.09 7.59
CA MET A 1 -18.05 -2.79 6.94
C MET A 1 -17.75 -2.50 5.49
N PRO A 2 -18.59 -2.91 4.52
CA PRO A 2 -18.22 -2.79 3.12
C PRO A 2 -18.06 -1.30 2.81
N THR A 3 -16.88 -0.96 2.32
CA THR A 3 -16.59 0.24 1.57
C THR A 3 -17.73 0.47 0.57
N SER A 4 -18.21 1.71 0.44
CA SER A 4 -19.21 2.02 -0.58
C SER A 4 -18.65 1.62 -1.95
N ASP A 5 -19.36 0.76 -2.67
CA ASP A 5 -19.11 0.39 -4.07
C ASP A 5 -19.29 1.58 -5.03
N ALA A 6 -19.83 2.71 -4.56
CA ALA A 6 -19.93 3.94 -5.33
C ALA A 6 -18.62 4.76 -5.34
N LEU A 7 -17.63 4.43 -4.50
CA LEU A 7 -16.31 5.06 -4.50
C LEU A 7 -15.26 3.99 -4.83
N ILE A 8 -14.77 4.02 -6.06
CA ILE A 8 -13.86 3.01 -6.60
C ILE A 8 -12.46 3.61 -6.72
N VAL A 9 -11.53 3.07 -5.94
CA VAL A 9 -10.10 3.36 -6.09
C VAL A 9 -9.57 2.43 -7.16
N VAL A 10 -9.05 2.98 -8.26
CA VAL A 10 -8.49 2.20 -9.37
C VAL A 10 -6.97 2.22 -9.29
N GLU A 11 -6.35 1.04 -9.35
CA GLU A 11 -4.90 0.82 -9.35
C GLU A 11 -4.16 1.54 -8.20
N ASP A 12 -4.69 1.46 -6.97
CA ASP A 12 -4.09 2.09 -5.79
C ASP A 12 -3.80 3.59 -5.95
N TRP A 13 -4.72 4.34 -6.59
CA TRP A 13 -4.59 5.80 -6.69
C TRP A 13 -4.38 6.46 -5.31
N ILE A 14 -5.00 5.88 -4.29
CA ILE A 14 -4.77 6.13 -2.86
C ILE A 14 -4.72 4.78 -2.13
N SER A 15 -3.97 4.66 -1.02
CA SER A 15 -3.97 3.42 -0.22
C SER A 15 -5.41 3.02 0.15
N GLU A 16 -5.84 1.84 -0.26
CA GLU A 16 -7.17 1.33 0.02
C GLU A 16 -7.42 1.25 1.53
N HIS A 17 -6.48 0.77 2.33
CA HIS A 17 -6.63 0.70 3.77
C HIS A 17 -6.78 2.11 4.38
N PHE A 18 -5.95 3.08 3.96
CA PHE A 18 -6.10 4.47 4.40
C PHE A 18 -7.47 5.03 4.03
N PHE A 19 -7.96 4.71 2.82
CA PHE A 19 -9.22 5.18 2.29
C PHE A 19 -10.44 4.53 2.96
N THR A 20 -10.40 3.22 3.18
CA THR A 20 -11.54 2.40 3.64
C THR A 20 -11.66 2.34 5.16
N THR A 21 -10.57 2.48 5.92
CA THR A 21 -10.59 2.33 7.38
C THR A 21 -11.49 3.36 8.08
N ASP A 22 -12.21 2.90 9.11
CA ASP A 22 -13.05 3.74 9.99
C ASP A 22 -12.29 4.35 11.17
N ALA A 23 -10.96 4.17 11.22
CA ALA A 23 -10.12 4.76 12.24
C ALA A 23 -10.33 6.29 12.29
N ARG A 24 -10.30 6.90 13.49
CA ARG A 24 -10.47 8.36 13.65
C ARG A 24 -9.14 9.12 13.75
N LYS A 25 -8.03 8.44 13.50
CA LYS A 25 -6.67 8.97 13.51
C LYS A 25 -5.96 8.37 12.30
N GLU A 26 -5.15 9.19 11.62
CA GLU A 26 -4.27 8.77 10.52
C GLU A 26 -5.01 7.99 9.42
N SER A 27 -6.19 8.46 9.02
CA SER A 27 -7.06 7.80 8.05
C SER A 27 -7.78 8.81 7.17
N PHE A 28 -8.30 8.34 6.04
CA PHE A 28 -9.20 9.14 5.22
C PHE A 28 -10.50 9.47 5.97
N GLN A 29 -11.00 8.57 6.83
CA GLN A 29 -12.16 8.87 7.66
C GLN A 29 -11.94 10.06 8.60
N LYS A 30 -10.72 10.25 9.12
CA LYS A 30 -10.39 11.46 9.88
C LYS A 30 -10.50 12.70 8.99
N LEU A 31 -9.93 12.65 7.79
CA LEU A 31 -9.97 13.75 6.83
C LEU A 31 -11.40 14.15 6.47
N VAL A 32 -12.27 13.17 6.23
CA VAL A 32 -13.71 13.37 5.99
C VAL A 32 -14.41 13.98 7.21
N LEU A 33 -14.09 13.50 8.42
CA LEU A 33 -14.67 14.06 9.64
C LEU A 33 -14.21 15.50 9.90
N ASP A 34 -12.99 15.85 9.53
CA ASP A 34 -12.47 17.21 9.64
C ASP A 34 -13.15 18.14 8.61
N ARG A 35 -13.32 17.68 7.36
CA ARG A 35 -14.12 18.40 6.35
C ARG A 35 -15.57 18.57 6.79
N ARG A 36 -16.16 17.53 7.36
CA ARG A 36 -17.52 17.56 7.90
C ARG A 36 -17.71 18.61 8.99
N LYS A 37 -16.71 18.81 9.86
CA LYS A 37 -16.74 19.88 10.86
C LYS A 37 -16.70 21.26 10.23
N GLN A 38 -15.90 21.44 9.17
CA GLN A 38 -15.86 22.72 8.44
C GLN A 38 -17.24 23.05 7.89
N TRP A 39 -17.88 22.11 7.18
CA TRP A 39 -19.23 22.33 6.67
C TRP A 39 -20.29 22.57 7.75
N ASP A 40 -20.16 21.97 8.93
CA ASP A 40 -21.07 22.19 10.07
C ASP A 40 -20.86 23.57 10.73
N SER A 41 -19.69 24.19 10.54
CA SER A 41 -19.32 25.47 11.17
C SER A 41 -19.61 26.70 10.30
N GLU A 42 -19.94 26.51 9.03
CA GLU A 42 -20.24 27.60 8.11
C GLU A 42 -21.72 28.02 8.21
N ASP A 43 -21.96 29.32 8.28
CA ASP A 43 -23.30 29.92 8.26
C ASP A 43 -23.87 30.06 6.83
N ILE A 44 -23.08 29.75 5.80
CA ILE A 44 -23.44 29.81 4.38
C ILE A 44 -23.78 28.42 3.83
N GLU A 45 -24.37 28.36 2.63
CA GLU A 45 -24.62 27.08 1.96
C GLU A 45 -23.33 26.39 1.53
N THR A 46 -22.99 25.32 2.23
CA THR A 46 -21.85 24.43 1.92
C THR A 46 -22.20 23.43 0.82
N PRO A 47 -21.20 22.83 0.14
CA PRO A 47 -21.43 21.76 -0.83
C PRO A 47 -22.28 20.61 -0.29
N ARG A 48 -22.07 20.23 0.99
CA ARG A 48 -22.91 19.24 1.66
C ARG A 48 -24.35 19.69 1.84
N SER A 49 -24.59 20.94 2.26
CA SER A 49 -25.94 21.45 2.43
C SER A 49 -26.69 21.54 1.08
N LYS A 50 -26.00 21.98 0.02
CA LYS A 50 -26.52 22.01 -1.35
C LYS A 50 -26.84 20.61 -1.87
N PHE A 51 -25.90 19.67 -1.72
CA PHE A 51 -26.08 18.28 -2.15
C PHE A 51 -27.26 17.65 -1.42
N THR A 52 -27.34 17.79 -0.10
CA THR A 52 -28.43 17.22 0.71
C THR A 52 -29.80 17.76 0.25
N LYS A 53 -29.91 19.06 -0.06
CA LYS A 53 -31.16 19.66 -0.58
C LYS A 53 -31.52 19.18 -1.98
N GLN A 54 -30.52 18.85 -2.80
CA GLN A 54 -30.71 18.55 -4.22
C GLN A 54 -30.56 17.06 -4.58
N ALA A 55 -30.22 16.18 -3.63
CA ALA A 55 -29.86 14.77 -3.87
C ALA A 55 -30.88 14.02 -4.73
N SER A 56 -32.16 14.03 -4.34
CA SER A 56 -33.24 13.36 -5.12
C SER A 56 -33.38 13.92 -6.54
N LYS A 57 -33.22 15.24 -6.71
CA LYS A 57 -33.27 15.87 -8.03
C LYS A 57 -32.03 15.53 -8.86
N LEU A 58 -30.85 15.46 -8.24
CA LEU A 58 -29.60 15.05 -8.91
C LEU A 58 -29.68 13.59 -9.37
N ALA A 59 -30.11 12.67 -8.50
CA ALA A 59 -30.34 11.26 -8.85
C ALA A 59 -31.25 11.13 -10.08
N THR A 60 -32.40 11.82 -10.06
CA THR A 60 -33.36 11.80 -11.19
C THR A 60 -32.75 12.40 -12.47
N THR A 61 -32.04 13.53 -12.36
CA THR A 61 -31.41 14.18 -13.51
C THR A 61 -30.30 13.32 -14.12
N LEU A 62 -29.48 12.67 -13.29
CA LEU A 62 -28.38 11.80 -13.75
C LEU A 62 -28.92 10.51 -14.39
N ALA A 63 -29.91 9.87 -13.76
CA ALA A 63 -30.56 8.68 -14.32
C ALA A 63 -31.21 8.96 -15.69
N ALA A 64 -31.80 10.15 -15.87
CA ALA A 64 -32.43 10.53 -17.14
C ALA A 64 -31.45 10.61 -18.32
N LEU A 65 -30.14 10.81 -18.08
CA LEU A 65 -29.12 10.88 -19.14
C LEU A 65 -28.95 9.56 -19.90
N TYR A 66 -29.36 8.45 -19.28
CA TYR A 66 -29.25 7.09 -19.80
C TYR A 66 -30.55 6.58 -20.44
N SER A 67 -31.58 7.44 -20.56
CA SER A 67 -32.83 7.06 -21.21
C SER A 67 -32.65 6.88 -22.73
N ASP A 68 -33.15 5.76 -23.25
CA ASP A 68 -33.22 5.48 -24.69
C ASP A 68 -34.14 6.46 -25.45
N ASP A 69 -35.02 7.17 -24.74
CA ASP A 69 -35.94 8.16 -25.32
C ASP A 69 -35.24 9.48 -25.71
N LEU A 70 -33.99 9.70 -25.29
CA LEU A 70 -33.22 10.90 -25.63
C LEU A 70 -32.36 10.70 -26.87
N ASP A 71 -32.59 11.53 -27.90
CA ASP A 71 -31.67 11.67 -29.03
C ASP A 71 -30.31 12.28 -28.59
N GLU A 72 -29.29 12.14 -29.45
CA GLU A 72 -27.90 12.52 -29.12
C GLU A 72 -27.75 14.02 -28.79
N ALA A 73 -28.48 14.89 -29.49
CA ALA A 73 -28.42 16.35 -29.26
C ALA A 73 -29.08 16.74 -27.93
N SER A 74 -30.25 16.15 -27.64
CA SER A 74 -30.98 16.35 -26.39
C SER A 74 -30.20 15.79 -25.20
N ARG A 75 -29.56 14.63 -25.36
CA ARG A 75 -28.68 14.01 -24.36
C ARG A 75 -27.46 14.89 -24.08
N ALA A 76 -26.83 15.45 -25.11
CA ALA A 76 -25.71 16.37 -24.93
C ALA A 76 -26.13 17.62 -24.13
N GLY A 77 -27.26 18.24 -24.48
CA GLY A 77 -27.80 19.40 -23.74
C GLY A 77 -28.16 19.08 -22.29
N ALA A 78 -28.80 17.93 -22.04
CA ALA A 78 -29.13 17.45 -20.70
C ALA A 78 -27.87 17.14 -19.87
N THR A 79 -26.84 16.57 -20.51
CA THR A 79 -25.53 16.29 -19.87
C THR A 79 -24.87 17.58 -19.41
N THR A 80 -24.78 18.59 -20.27
CA THR A 80 -24.23 19.90 -19.91
C THR A 80 -25.00 20.53 -18.74
N GLN A 81 -26.33 20.48 -18.75
CA GLN A 81 -27.14 21.02 -17.66
C GLN A 81 -26.93 20.25 -16.34
N ALA A 82 -26.83 18.93 -16.39
CA ALA A 82 -26.56 18.09 -15.22
C ALA A 82 -25.19 18.39 -14.62
N HIS A 83 -24.16 18.53 -15.46
CA HIS A 83 -22.80 18.85 -15.07
C HIS A 83 -22.65 20.25 -14.48
N GLU A 84 -23.27 21.28 -15.07
CA GLU A 84 -23.26 22.63 -14.47
C GLU A 84 -23.90 22.65 -13.07
N LYS A 85 -24.98 21.89 -12.91
CA LYS A 85 -25.65 21.77 -11.61
C LYS A 85 -24.79 21.03 -10.59
N LEU A 86 -24.06 19.98 -11.01
CA LEU A 86 -23.08 19.33 -10.15
C LEU A 86 -21.96 20.28 -9.75
N LEU A 87 -21.44 21.10 -10.68
CA LEU A 87 -20.41 22.10 -10.37
C LEU A 87 -20.90 23.14 -9.35
N ASP A 88 -22.15 23.61 -9.44
CA ASP A 88 -22.74 24.49 -8.41
C ASP A 88 -22.83 23.80 -7.05
N VAL A 89 -23.34 22.56 -7.02
CA VAL A 89 -23.49 21.78 -5.79
C VAL A 89 -22.14 21.48 -5.15
N LEU A 90 -21.11 21.20 -5.94
CA LEU A 90 -19.75 20.92 -5.48
C LEU A 90 -18.93 22.19 -5.15
N GLY A 91 -19.52 23.38 -5.34
CA GLY A 91 -18.90 24.65 -4.93
C GLY A 91 -17.92 25.26 -5.95
N TYR A 92 -17.90 24.78 -7.19
CA TYR A 92 -17.03 25.35 -8.22
C TYR A 92 -17.51 26.70 -8.78
N LEU A 93 -18.81 27.01 -8.62
CA LEU A 93 -19.44 28.22 -9.18
C LEU A 93 -19.65 29.33 -8.13
N THR A 94 -18.84 29.38 -7.06
CA THR A 94 -18.92 30.39 -5.99
C THR A 94 -18.41 31.78 -6.41
N GLY A 95 -17.66 31.86 -7.52
CA GLY A 95 -17.03 33.08 -8.00
C GLY A 95 -15.64 33.35 -7.41
N GLU A 96 -15.14 32.44 -6.56
CA GLU A 96 -13.81 32.53 -5.94
C GLU A 96 -12.67 32.14 -6.89
N PHE A 97 -13.00 31.35 -7.92
CA PHE A 97 -12.04 30.85 -8.90
C PHE A 97 -12.07 31.66 -10.19
N LYS A 98 -10.88 31.92 -10.75
CA LYS A 98 -10.75 32.34 -12.14
C LYS A 98 -11.03 31.11 -13.00
N THR A 99 -12.00 31.23 -13.89
CA THR A 99 -12.39 30.16 -14.82
C THR A 99 -12.03 30.54 -16.24
N ASP A 100 -11.46 29.59 -16.97
CA ASP A 100 -11.13 29.73 -18.39
C ASP A 100 -11.70 28.53 -19.16
N PRO A 101 -12.81 28.69 -19.90
CA PRO A 101 -13.40 27.61 -20.69
C PRO A 101 -12.69 27.46 -22.04
N HIS A 102 -12.24 26.24 -22.35
CA HIS A 102 -11.66 25.87 -23.64
C HIS A 102 -12.26 24.56 -24.15
N GLY A 103 -13.28 24.66 -25.02
CA GLY A 103 -14.02 23.49 -25.52
C GLY A 103 -14.72 22.70 -24.39
N PRO A 104 -14.51 21.38 -24.27
CA PRO A 104 -15.07 20.57 -23.18
C PRO A 104 -14.33 20.74 -21.85
N VAL A 105 -13.31 21.59 -21.77
CA VAL A 105 -12.48 21.79 -20.57
C VAL A 105 -12.77 23.14 -19.92
N ARG A 106 -12.87 23.17 -18.59
CA ARG A 106 -12.88 24.40 -17.78
C ARG A 106 -11.71 24.36 -16.82
N PHE A 107 -10.78 25.31 -16.97
CA PHE A 107 -9.66 25.45 -16.06
C PHE A 107 -10.06 26.29 -14.84
N PHE A 108 -9.55 25.91 -13.67
CA PHE A 108 -9.75 26.62 -12.41
C PHE A 108 -8.39 27.03 -11.83
N SER A 109 -8.26 28.32 -11.52
CA SER A 109 -7.11 28.88 -10.80
C SER A 109 -7.55 29.90 -9.75
N THR A 110 -6.67 30.25 -8.81
CA THR A 110 -6.89 31.30 -7.82
C THR A 110 -6.24 32.62 -8.23
N ALA A 111 -6.76 33.72 -7.68
CA ALA A 111 -6.27 35.06 -8.01
C ALA A 111 -4.80 35.23 -7.62
N GLY A 112 -3.94 35.55 -8.60
CA GLY A 112 -2.49 35.70 -8.41
C GLY A 112 -1.66 34.49 -8.87
N VAL A 113 -2.31 33.40 -9.30
CA VAL A 113 -1.66 32.23 -9.93
C VAL A 113 -2.12 32.14 -11.39
N ASP A 114 -1.18 32.31 -12.32
CA ASP A 114 -1.47 32.27 -13.76
C ASP A 114 -1.58 30.85 -14.31
N GLU A 115 -1.06 29.85 -13.60
CA GLU A 115 -1.08 28.44 -14.01
C GLU A 115 -2.32 27.73 -13.44
N PRO A 116 -3.10 27.01 -14.28
CA PRO A 116 -4.32 26.35 -13.82
C PRO A 116 -3.96 25.11 -13.00
N ALA A 117 -4.41 25.01 -11.75
CA ALA A 117 -4.11 23.84 -10.91
C ALA A 117 -5.08 22.68 -11.16
N LEU A 118 -6.29 22.96 -11.65
CA LEU A 118 -7.34 21.97 -11.93
C LEU A 118 -7.94 22.17 -13.32
N ALA A 119 -8.12 21.07 -14.06
CA ALA A 119 -8.95 21.01 -15.26
C ALA A 119 -10.20 20.17 -15.02
N VAL A 120 -11.38 20.74 -15.24
CA VAL A 120 -12.64 20.01 -15.25
C VAL A 120 -13.02 19.68 -16.69
N VAL A 121 -13.17 18.40 -17.00
CA VAL A 121 -13.45 17.90 -18.36
C VAL A 121 -14.89 17.38 -18.42
N THR A 122 -15.67 17.90 -19.36
CA THR A 122 -17.04 17.46 -19.65
C THR A 122 -17.02 16.36 -20.70
N ALA A 123 -17.43 15.16 -20.31
CA ALA A 123 -17.52 13.99 -21.17
C ALA A 123 -18.99 13.56 -21.38
N ARG A 124 -19.22 12.71 -22.38
CA ARG A 124 -20.49 12.04 -22.61
C ARG A 124 -20.78 11.08 -21.44
N PRO A 125 -22.07 10.84 -21.10
CA PRO A 125 -22.43 9.85 -20.09
C PRO A 125 -21.92 8.45 -20.46
N VAL A 126 -21.32 7.76 -19.49
CA VAL A 126 -20.83 6.38 -19.61
C VAL A 126 -21.52 5.49 -18.57
N GLU A 127 -21.72 4.21 -18.87
CA GLU A 127 -22.33 3.27 -17.92
C GLU A 127 -21.33 2.85 -16.84
N THR A 128 -20.08 2.60 -17.26
CA THR A 128 -18.97 2.22 -16.39
C THR A 128 -17.81 3.21 -16.50
N HIS A 129 -17.03 3.38 -15.44
CA HIS A 129 -15.88 4.31 -15.47
C HIS A 129 -14.79 3.87 -16.44
N ASP A 130 -14.64 2.56 -16.69
CA ASP A 130 -13.61 2.00 -17.59
C ASP A 130 -13.80 2.43 -19.05
N GLU A 131 -15.03 2.71 -19.48
CA GLU A 131 -15.32 3.23 -20.83
C GLU A 131 -14.60 4.56 -21.12
N LEU A 132 -14.31 5.37 -20.09
CA LEU A 132 -13.55 6.61 -20.24
C LEU A 132 -12.07 6.38 -20.55
N MET A 133 -11.54 5.22 -20.15
CA MET A 133 -10.12 4.89 -20.29
C MET A 133 -9.77 4.37 -21.69
N VAL A 134 -10.77 4.12 -22.54
CA VAL A 134 -10.57 3.76 -23.94
C VAL A 134 -10.03 4.97 -24.72
N LYS A 135 -8.74 4.92 -25.05
CA LYS A 135 -7.96 6.06 -25.58
C LYS A 135 -8.54 6.72 -26.84
N ASP A 136 -9.21 5.96 -27.70
CA ASP A 136 -9.73 6.45 -28.98
C ASP A 136 -11.28 6.41 -29.05
N ALA A 137 -11.95 6.11 -27.94
CA ALA A 137 -13.40 6.19 -27.89
C ALA A 137 -13.88 7.66 -27.93
N PRO A 138 -14.96 7.98 -28.67
CA PRO A 138 -15.50 9.32 -28.76
C PRO A 138 -16.30 9.68 -27.49
N THR A 139 -15.59 9.85 -26.38
CA THR A 139 -16.15 10.11 -25.05
C THR A 139 -16.31 11.60 -24.74
N LEU A 140 -15.76 12.51 -25.53
CA LEU A 140 -15.98 13.96 -25.37
C LEU A 140 -17.32 14.40 -25.99
N THR A 141 -17.97 15.39 -25.36
CA THR A 141 -19.19 16.01 -25.91
C THR A 141 -18.90 16.84 -27.16
N THR A 142 -17.77 17.54 -27.17
CA THR A 142 -17.23 18.27 -28.32
C THR A 142 -15.76 17.90 -28.51
N PRO A 143 -15.28 17.75 -29.76
CA PRO A 143 -13.85 17.54 -30.01
C PRO A 143 -13.03 18.71 -29.46
N TRP A 144 -11.83 18.40 -28.97
CA TRP A 144 -10.92 19.38 -28.38
C TRP A 144 -9.62 19.46 -29.16
N ARG A 145 -9.01 20.64 -29.17
CA ARG A 145 -7.71 20.89 -29.82
C ARG A 145 -6.72 21.50 -28.83
N PRO A 146 -5.43 21.06 -28.86
CA PRO A 146 -4.38 21.60 -28.01
C PRO A 146 -4.17 23.11 -28.14
N SER A 147 -4.33 23.65 -29.34
CA SER A 147 -4.29 25.08 -29.66
C SER A 147 -5.27 25.38 -30.80
N ASP A 148 -5.65 26.65 -30.96
CA ASP A 148 -6.58 27.08 -32.02
C ASP A 148 -5.99 26.88 -33.43
N ASP A 149 -4.65 26.90 -33.55
CA ASP A 149 -3.92 26.70 -34.80
C ASP A 149 -3.53 25.22 -35.05
N ALA A 150 -3.90 24.29 -34.15
CA ALA A 150 -3.55 22.88 -34.29
C ALA A 150 -4.27 22.25 -35.51
N PRO A 151 -3.56 21.40 -36.30
CA PRO A 151 -4.15 20.73 -37.45
C PRO A 151 -5.26 19.75 -37.04
N ASP A 152 -6.18 19.45 -37.95
CA ASP A 152 -7.30 18.51 -37.69
C ASP A 152 -6.83 17.11 -37.25
N SER A 153 -5.59 16.73 -37.57
CA SER A 153 -4.96 15.48 -37.12
C SER A 153 -4.67 15.43 -35.61
N GLU A 154 -4.64 16.58 -34.94
CA GLU A 154 -4.45 16.71 -33.49
C GLU A 154 -5.77 16.87 -32.73
N GLU A 155 -6.91 16.73 -33.43
CA GLU A 155 -8.22 16.71 -32.80
C GLU A 155 -8.38 15.51 -31.86
N VAL A 156 -8.67 15.80 -30.59
CA VAL A 156 -8.89 14.79 -29.55
C VAL A 156 -10.38 14.61 -29.33
N ARG A 157 -10.83 13.35 -29.34
CA ARG A 157 -12.24 12.97 -29.12
C ARG A 157 -12.48 12.14 -27.84
N SER A 158 -11.40 11.71 -27.20
CA SER A 158 -11.45 10.94 -25.95
C SER A 158 -11.08 11.79 -24.75
N ALA A 159 -11.85 11.67 -23.68
CA ALA A 159 -11.60 12.34 -22.40
C ALA A 159 -10.26 11.91 -21.80
N SER A 160 -9.91 10.62 -21.86
CA SER A 160 -8.64 10.12 -21.33
C SER A 160 -7.43 10.69 -22.09
N ARG A 161 -7.51 10.71 -23.43
CA ARG A 161 -6.45 11.29 -24.28
C ARG A 161 -6.31 12.79 -24.07
N LEU A 162 -7.42 13.50 -23.85
CA LEU A 162 -7.40 14.92 -23.50
C LEU A 162 -6.67 15.13 -22.17
N VAL A 163 -7.04 14.41 -21.11
CA VAL A 163 -6.39 14.52 -19.79
C VAL A 163 -4.90 14.17 -19.87
N SER A 164 -4.52 13.10 -20.57
CA SER A 164 -3.11 12.78 -20.84
C SER A 164 -2.38 13.93 -21.52
N THR A 165 -3.00 14.58 -22.51
CA THR A 165 -2.41 15.72 -23.21
C THR A 165 -2.23 16.93 -22.29
N LEU A 166 -3.17 17.18 -21.38
CA LEU A 166 -3.05 18.25 -20.39
C LEU A 166 -1.93 17.99 -19.38
N PHE A 167 -1.77 16.74 -18.92
CA PHE A 167 -0.76 16.37 -17.93
C PHE A 167 0.67 16.34 -18.47
N VAL A 168 0.87 16.10 -19.78
CA VAL A 168 2.21 16.15 -20.40
C VAL A 168 2.77 17.58 -20.46
N ARG A 169 1.92 18.61 -20.45
CA ARG A 169 2.39 20.01 -20.51
C ARG A 169 3.17 20.38 -19.25
N GLU A 170 4.30 21.05 -19.45
CA GLU A 170 5.17 21.52 -18.35
C GLU A 170 4.38 22.38 -17.35
N LYS A 171 3.59 23.34 -17.86
CA LYS A 171 2.67 24.21 -17.10
C LYS A 171 1.22 23.72 -17.12
N GLY A 172 1.02 22.40 -17.18
CA GLY A 172 -0.30 21.77 -17.12
C GLY A 172 -0.84 21.62 -15.70
N PRO A 173 -2.15 21.34 -15.54
CA PRO A 173 -2.76 21.17 -14.23
C PRO A 173 -2.24 19.95 -13.48
N SER A 174 -2.20 20.03 -12.15
CA SER A 174 -1.83 18.92 -11.27
C SER A 174 -2.95 17.89 -11.14
N PHE A 175 -4.20 18.34 -11.23
CA PHE A 175 -5.40 17.51 -11.12
C PHE A 175 -6.35 17.71 -12.29
N ALA A 176 -7.11 16.66 -12.59
CA ALA A 176 -8.25 16.74 -13.49
C ALA A 176 -9.48 16.06 -12.89
N LEU A 177 -10.66 16.62 -13.14
CA LEU A 177 -11.95 16.04 -12.81
C LEU A 177 -12.72 15.78 -14.12
N ILE A 178 -12.89 14.52 -14.48
CA ILE A 178 -13.70 14.13 -15.65
C ILE A 178 -15.14 13.89 -15.17
N MET A 179 -16.11 14.59 -15.73
CA MET A 179 -17.53 14.38 -15.47
C MET A 179 -18.17 13.65 -16.65
N ALA A 180 -18.70 12.45 -16.43
CA ALA A 180 -19.22 11.57 -17.48
C ALA A 180 -20.58 10.99 -17.09
N GLY A 181 -21.60 11.85 -17.05
CA GLY A 181 -22.91 11.48 -16.51
C GLY A 181 -22.84 11.16 -15.01
N ARG A 182 -23.13 9.91 -14.63
CA ARG A 182 -23.12 9.46 -13.23
C ARG A 182 -21.73 9.39 -12.60
N TRP A 183 -20.70 9.15 -13.42
CA TRP A 183 -19.33 8.96 -12.97
C TRP A 183 -18.55 10.26 -12.97
N LEU A 184 -17.91 10.56 -11.84
CA LEU A 184 -16.91 11.59 -11.71
C LEU A 184 -15.56 10.93 -11.41
N VAL A 185 -14.57 11.18 -12.27
CA VAL A 185 -13.22 10.61 -12.15
C VAL A 185 -12.22 11.69 -11.76
N VAL A 186 -11.55 11.48 -10.64
CA VAL A 186 -10.45 12.30 -10.16
C VAL A 186 -9.13 11.70 -10.63
N ALA A 187 -8.36 12.48 -11.36
CA ALA A 187 -7.05 12.12 -11.87
C ALA A 187 -5.98 13.08 -11.36
N GLU A 188 -4.77 12.56 -11.14
CA GLU A 188 -3.61 13.33 -10.68
C GLU A 188 -2.43 13.07 -11.62
N LYS A 189 -1.71 14.15 -11.96
CA LYS A 189 -0.71 14.18 -13.03
C LYS A 189 0.37 13.10 -12.88
N SER A 190 0.82 12.80 -11.66
CA SER A 190 1.90 11.82 -11.44
C SER A 190 1.42 10.35 -11.53
N ARG A 191 0.18 10.07 -11.14
CA ARG A 191 -0.40 8.71 -11.11
C ARG A 191 -1.19 8.32 -12.35
N TRP A 192 -1.67 9.28 -13.12
CA TRP A 192 -2.49 9.05 -14.31
C TRP A 192 -1.81 8.19 -15.40
N PRO A 193 -0.50 8.33 -15.71
CA PRO A 193 0.16 7.50 -16.72
C PRO A 193 0.16 6.00 -16.38
N GLU A 194 0.08 5.66 -15.10
CA GLU A 194 0.01 4.29 -14.60
C GLU A 194 -1.43 3.74 -14.58
N GLY A 195 -2.41 4.51 -15.07
CA GLY A 195 -3.82 4.10 -15.11
C GLY A 195 -4.55 4.24 -13.77
N ARG A 196 -3.95 4.91 -12.78
CA ARG A 196 -4.55 5.07 -11.45
C ARG A 196 -5.45 6.30 -11.38
N TYR A 197 -6.64 6.13 -10.83
CA TYR A 197 -7.61 7.22 -10.62
C TYR A 197 -8.63 6.86 -9.52
N LEU A 198 -9.39 7.84 -9.06
CA LEU A 198 -10.55 7.63 -8.17
C LEU A 198 -11.83 7.90 -8.95
N ALA A 199 -12.72 6.91 -9.03
CA ALA A 199 -14.03 7.04 -9.65
C ALA A 199 -15.13 7.12 -8.58
N VAL A 200 -16.06 8.06 -8.74
CA VAL A 200 -17.20 8.23 -7.84
C VAL A 200 -18.50 8.17 -8.64
N ASP A 201 -19.37 7.23 -8.30
CA ASP A 201 -20.73 7.12 -8.84
C ASP A 201 -21.67 8.06 -8.08
N VAL A 202 -21.73 9.31 -8.53
CA VAL A 202 -22.49 10.37 -7.87
C VAL A 202 -24.00 10.13 -7.95
N GLN A 203 -24.48 9.38 -8.96
CA GLN A 203 -25.88 8.98 -9.01
C GLN A 203 -26.21 8.03 -7.85
N THR A 204 -25.43 6.96 -7.66
CA THR A 204 -25.63 6.00 -6.56
C THR A 204 -25.54 6.69 -5.20
N VAL A 205 -24.56 7.57 -5.00
CA VAL A 205 -24.44 8.37 -3.76
C VAL A 205 -25.68 9.25 -3.53
N ALA A 206 -26.21 9.87 -4.59
CA ALA A 206 -27.40 10.72 -4.51
C ALA A 206 -28.70 9.92 -4.25
N GLU A 207 -28.80 8.71 -4.80
CA GLU A 207 -29.95 7.80 -4.60
C GLU A 207 -29.98 7.25 -3.17
N ARG A 208 -28.83 6.79 -2.67
CA ARG A 208 -28.71 6.25 -1.30
C ARG A 208 -28.83 7.32 -0.25
N ALA A 209 -28.26 8.51 -0.52
CA ALA A 209 -28.25 9.66 0.38
C ALA A 209 -27.88 9.28 1.82
N ASP A 210 -26.80 8.52 2.04
CA ASP A 210 -26.32 8.19 3.39
C ASP A 210 -25.73 9.43 4.08
N LEU A 211 -26.58 10.14 4.82
CA LEU A 211 -26.25 11.38 5.53
C LEU A 211 -25.61 11.17 6.92
N LYS A 212 -25.23 9.92 7.26
CA LYS A 212 -24.51 9.64 8.51
C LYS A 212 -23.24 10.48 8.58
N LYS A 213 -22.84 10.86 9.78
CA LYS A 213 -21.62 11.65 10.00
C LYS A 213 -20.39 10.85 9.58
N GLY A 214 -19.68 11.31 8.55
CA GLY A 214 -18.59 10.59 7.91
C GLY A 214 -19.04 9.38 7.08
N GLY A 215 -20.31 9.34 6.67
CA GLY A 215 -20.89 8.32 5.79
C GLY A 215 -20.55 8.55 4.32
N GLU A 216 -21.25 7.84 3.43
CA GLU A 216 -20.99 7.83 1.99
C GLU A 216 -21.05 9.23 1.35
N VAL A 217 -22.07 10.04 1.68
CA VAL A 217 -22.22 11.39 1.12
C VAL A 217 -21.06 12.29 1.56
N ASP A 218 -20.69 12.25 2.84
CA ASP A 218 -19.57 13.06 3.36
C ASP A 218 -18.24 12.65 2.68
N ARG A 219 -18.02 11.34 2.46
CA ARG A 219 -16.84 10.80 1.77
C ARG A 219 -16.79 11.23 0.30
N ALA A 220 -17.86 11.03 -0.45
CA ALA A 220 -17.94 11.38 -1.87
C ALA A 220 -17.73 12.88 -2.10
N LEU A 221 -18.39 13.73 -1.30
CA LEU A 221 -18.22 15.18 -1.39
C LEU A 221 -16.82 15.63 -1.01
N THR A 222 -16.21 15.03 0.01
CA THR A 222 -14.81 15.32 0.37
C THR A 222 -13.87 15.00 -0.79
N CYS A 223 -14.19 14.01 -1.62
CA CYS A 223 -13.36 13.67 -2.79
C CYS A 223 -13.53 14.66 -3.97
N LEU A 224 -14.73 15.21 -4.14
CA LEU A 224 -15.15 15.87 -5.38
C LEU A 224 -15.33 17.39 -5.29
N GLU A 225 -15.52 17.94 -4.09
CA GLU A 225 -15.82 19.37 -3.96
C GLU A 225 -14.65 20.27 -4.36
N ALA A 226 -14.96 21.52 -4.69
CA ALA A 226 -13.98 22.51 -5.11
C ALA A 226 -12.88 22.71 -4.06
N GLY A 227 -13.22 22.75 -2.77
CA GLY A 227 -12.21 22.86 -1.69
C GLY A 227 -11.28 21.64 -1.54
N SER A 228 -11.48 20.57 -2.32
CA SER A 228 -10.59 19.41 -2.34
C SER A 228 -9.72 19.34 -3.58
N LEU A 229 -10.23 19.79 -4.73
CA LEU A 229 -9.60 19.65 -6.05
C LEU A 229 -9.11 20.97 -6.64
N ALA A 230 -9.73 22.09 -6.29
CA ALA A 230 -9.31 23.41 -6.71
C ALA A 230 -8.23 23.97 -5.76
N PRO A 231 -7.33 24.84 -6.24
CA PRO A 231 -6.31 25.44 -5.40
C PRO A 231 -6.94 26.39 -4.37
N ASP A 232 -6.39 26.43 -3.16
CA ASP A 232 -6.74 27.43 -2.15
C ASP A 232 -6.09 28.80 -2.42
N ALA A 233 -6.28 29.76 -1.50
CA ALA A 233 -5.73 31.11 -1.62
C ALA A 233 -4.19 31.13 -1.68
N GLU A 234 -3.54 30.09 -1.15
CA GLU A 234 -2.10 29.87 -1.19
C GLU A 234 -1.66 29.06 -2.44
N GLY A 235 -2.58 28.67 -3.31
CA GLY A 235 -2.31 27.90 -4.53
C GLY A 235 -2.17 26.40 -4.28
N LYS A 236 -2.49 25.91 -3.08
CA LYS A 236 -2.31 24.51 -2.69
C LYS A 236 -3.58 23.71 -2.93
N VAL A 237 -3.43 22.48 -3.43
CA VAL A 237 -4.56 21.54 -3.59
C VAL A 237 -4.59 20.58 -2.40
N TRP A 238 -5.76 20.41 -1.78
CA TRP A 238 -5.92 19.57 -0.59
C TRP A 238 -5.52 18.11 -0.83
N TRP A 239 -5.87 17.57 -2.00
CA TRP A 239 -5.54 16.19 -2.39
C TRP A 239 -4.04 15.89 -2.38
N GLU A 240 -3.17 16.87 -2.67
CA GLU A 240 -1.71 16.67 -2.56
C GLU A 240 -1.30 16.27 -1.14
N THR A 241 -1.91 16.90 -0.13
CA THR A 241 -1.62 16.58 1.27
C THR A 241 -2.24 15.24 1.66
N ALA A 242 -3.47 14.96 1.23
CA ALA A 242 -4.14 13.70 1.52
C ALA A 242 -3.40 12.50 0.91
N LEU A 243 -2.88 12.62 -0.31
CA LEU A 243 -2.07 11.59 -0.97
C LEU A 243 -0.72 11.38 -0.27
N ILE A 244 -0.08 12.44 0.21
CA ILE A 244 1.14 12.33 1.04
C ILE A 244 0.84 11.66 2.38
N GLU A 245 -0.27 12.00 3.04
CA GLU A 245 -0.70 11.35 4.29
C GLU A 245 -1.02 9.86 4.10
N SER A 246 -1.64 9.51 2.96
CA SER A 246 -1.88 8.13 2.56
C SER A 246 -0.57 7.34 2.45
N ILE A 247 0.45 7.89 1.78
CA ILE A 247 1.79 7.27 1.70
C ILE A 247 2.42 7.15 3.09
N LYS A 248 2.33 8.19 3.93
CA LYS A 248 2.90 8.17 5.29
C LYS A 248 2.25 7.09 6.16
N HIS A 249 0.95 6.85 6.01
CA HIS A 249 0.26 5.75 6.67
C HIS A 249 0.85 4.41 6.25
N THR A 250 1.14 4.21 4.96
CA THR A 250 1.86 3.02 4.46
C THR A 250 3.31 2.93 4.97
N VAL A 251 4.00 4.07 5.14
CA VAL A 251 5.38 4.14 5.68
C VAL A 251 5.44 3.78 7.17
N GLY A 252 4.42 4.11 7.98
CA GLY A 252 4.31 3.68 9.38
C GLY A 252 4.23 2.15 9.52
N VAL A 253 3.52 1.49 8.60
CA VAL A 253 3.44 0.02 8.52
C VAL A 253 4.81 -0.59 8.19
N SER A 254 5.62 0.05 7.34
CA SER A 254 6.97 -0.42 6.97
C SER A 254 7.95 -0.45 8.16
N GLN A 255 7.89 0.53 9.07
CA GLN A 255 8.75 0.53 10.27
C GLN A 255 8.34 -0.56 11.27
N ASP A 256 7.03 -0.71 11.51
CA ASP A 256 6.53 -1.75 12.42
C ASP A 256 6.78 -3.16 11.85
N LEU A 257 6.61 -3.34 10.54
CA LEU A 257 6.94 -4.58 9.85
C LEU A 257 8.44 -4.88 9.96
N ARG A 258 9.31 -3.89 9.74
CA ARG A 258 10.77 -4.05 9.88
C ARG A 258 11.16 -4.54 11.27
N GLU A 259 10.61 -3.92 12.30
CA GLU A 259 10.85 -4.33 13.68
C GLU A 259 10.32 -5.74 13.92
N GLY A 260 9.09 -6.04 13.47
CA GLY A 260 8.47 -7.36 13.55
C GLY A 260 9.29 -8.46 12.88
N VAL A 261 9.81 -8.22 11.68
CA VAL A 261 10.69 -9.14 10.95
C VAL A 261 12.01 -9.34 11.70
N ARG A 262 12.63 -8.26 12.21
CA ARG A 262 13.86 -8.34 13.02
C ARG A 262 13.67 -9.21 14.26
N GLU A 263 12.59 -9.01 15.03
CA GLU A 263 12.36 -9.85 16.22
C GLU A 263 12.08 -11.29 15.82
N SER A 264 11.34 -11.49 14.72
CA SER A 264 11.00 -12.82 14.22
C SER A 264 12.23 -13.63 13.82
N ILE A 265 13.28 -13.00 13.27
CA ILE A 265 14.57 -13.65 13.00
C ILE A 265 15.16 -14.23 14.28
N GLU A 266 15.15 -13.44 15.36
CA GLU A 266 15.70 -13.84 16.66
C GLU A 266 14.85 -14.95 17.31
N ILE A 267 13.52 -14.90 17.18
CA ILE A 267 12.60 -15.95 17.65
C ILE A 267 12.86 -17.26 16.93
N ILE A 268 12.89 -17.25 15.59
CA ILE A 268 13.13 -18.44 14.77
C ILE A 268 14.50 -19.05 15.10
N ALA A 269 15.55 -18.22 15.14
CA ALA A 269 16.90 -18.70 15.40
C ALA A 269 17.04 -19.31 16.81
N ASN A 270 16.46 -18.68 17.83
CA ASN A 270 16.47 -19.24 19.19
C ASN A 270 15.62 -20.51 19.30
N GLU A 271 14.50 -20.62 18.59
CA GLU A 271 13.73 -21.87 18.52
C GLU A 271 14.55 -23.00 17.90
N VAL A 272 15.31 -22.73 16.83
CA VAL A 272 16.23 -23.71 16.25
C VAL A 272 17.27 -24.17 17.28
N VAL A 273 17.90 -23.23 17.99
CA VAL A 273 18.89 -23.55 19.04
C VAL A 273 18.27 -24.40 20.15
N ASN A 274 17.07 -24.03 20.62
CA ASN A 274 16.37 -24.74 21.69
C ASN A 274 15.95 -26.14 21.27
N ARG A 275 15.36 -26.31 20.08
CA ARG A 275 14.96 -27.62 19.58
C ARG A 275 16.16 -28.52 19.30
N ARG A 276 17.28 -27.99 18.80
CA ARG A 276 18.53 -28.77 18.67
C ARG A 276 18.96 -29.34 20.02
N ARG A 277 18.92 -28.53 21.08
CA ARG A 277 19.24 -28.99 22.45
C ARG A 277 18.26 -30.06 22.92
N GLN A 278 16.96 -29.88 22.70
CA GLN A 278 15.92 -30.85 23.09
C GLN A 278 16.02 -32.17 22.30
N GLN A 279 16.48 -32.13 21.05
CA GLN A 279 16.71 -33.29 20.19
C GLN A 279 18.12 -33.87 20.34
N GLU A 280 18.88 -33.44 21.36
CA GLU A 280 20.24 -33.90 21.65
C GLU A 280 21.23 -33.74 20.47
N LEU A 281 20.99 -32.77 19.59
CA LEU A 281 21.88 -32.41 18.50
C LEU A 281 23.01 -31.50 19.00
N ALA A 282 24.19 -31.63 18.39
CA ALA A 282 25.32 -30.76 18.70
C ALA A 282 24.95 -29.27 18.52
N PRO A 283 25.39 -28.37 19.43
CA PRO A 283 25.22 -26.93 19.26
C PRO A 283 25.80 -26.45 17.92
N LEU A 284 25.20 -25.40 17.35
CA LEU A 284 25.75 -24.78 16.15
C LEU A 284 27.05 -24.03 16.51
N PRO A 285 28.11 -24.16 15.71
CA PRO A 285 29.33 -23.40 15.92
C PRO A 285 29.13 -21.90 15.61
N ALA A 286 30.00 -21.05 16.13
CA ALA A 286 29.83 -19.59 16.10
C ALA A 286 29.70 -19.01 14.67
N ASP A 287 30.41 -19.59 13.70
CA ASP A 287 30.36 -19.23 12.28
C ASP A 287 29.01 -19.55 11.61
N GLN A 288 28.16 -20.37 12.24
CA GLN A 288 26.82 -20.69 11.75
C GLN A 288 25.74 -19.73 12.24
N ALA A 289 26.06 -18.78 13.12
CA ALA A 289 25.10 -17.80 13.61
C ALA A 289 24.56 -16.90 12.49
N GLN A 290 25.44 -16.27 11.70
CA GLN A 290 25.00 -15.43 10.58
C GLN A 290 24.28 -16.24 9.48
N PRO A 291 24.75 -17.43 9.06
CA PRO A 291 23.97 -18.31 8.20
C PRO A 291 22.57 -18.63 8.74
N LEU A 292 22.43 -18.91 10.05
CA LEU A 292 21.11 -19.13 10.66
C LEU A 292 20.23 -17.88 10.57
N ALA A 293 20.79 -16.69 10.80
CA ALA A 293 20.07 -15.42 10.62
C ALA A 293 19.50 -15.27 9.20
N MET A 294 20.32 -15.59 8.19
CA MET A 294 19.92 -15.53 6.78
C MET A 294 18.85 -16.56 6.43
N GLN A 295 18.95 -17.77 6.99
CA GLN A 295 17.91 -18.79 6.81
C GLN A 295 16.59 -18.38 7.46
N SER A 296 16.62 -17.78 8.66
CA SER A 296 15.43 -17.22 9.32
C SER A 296 14.81 -16.10 8.50
N LEU A 297 15.61 -15.18 7.98
CA LEU A 297 15.13 -14.12 7.09
C LEU A 297 14.50 -14.69 5.82
N ARG A 298 15.12 -15.70 5.21
CA ARG A 298 14.57 -16.35 4.02
C ARG A 298 13.26 -17.07 4.32
N PHE A 299 13.15 -17.74 5.46
CA PHE A 299 11.91 -18.37 5.92
C PHE A 299 10.78 -17.33 6.07
N LEU A 300 11.07 -16.17 6.68
CA LEU A 300 10.11 -15.07 6.78
C LEU A 300 9.70 -14.54 5.41
N TYR A 301 10.65 -14.39 4.48
CA TYR A 301 10.36 -13.93 3.14
C TYR A 301 9.45 -14.89 2.37
N ARG A 302 9.53 -16.20 2.61
CA ARG A 302 8.55 -17.16 2.06
C ARG A 302 7.14 -16.91 2.58
N ILE A 303 6.99 -16.56 3.86
CA ILE A 303 5.69 -16.21 4.45
C ILE A 303 5.17 -14.91 3.84
N LEU A 304 6.02 -13.88 3.76
CA LEU A 304 5.66 -12.59 3.16
C LEU A 304 5.26 -12.73 1.70
N PHE A 305 5.97 -13.57 0.93
CA PHE A 305 5.61 -13.88 -0.44
C PHE A 305 4.23 -14.52 -0.55
N LEU A 306 3.91 -15.50 0.31
CA LEU A 306 2.57 -16.09 0.32
C LEU A 306 1.49 -15.07 0.68
N LEU A 307 1.75 -14.18 1.64
CA LEU A 307 0.83 -13.10 2.02
C LEU A 307 0.56 -12.15 0.85
N TYR A 308 1.60 -11.80 0.11
CA TYR A 308 1.48 -10.99 -1.09
C TYR A 308 0.72 -11.71 -2.21
N ALA A 309 1.08 -12.97 -2.49
CA ALA A 309 0.43 -13.77 -3.53
C ALA A 309 -1.05 -14.05 -3.22
N GLU A 310 -1.44 -14.17 -1.95
CA GLU A 310 -2.84 -14.35 -1.54
C GLU A 310 -3.64 -13.05 -1.68
N ALA A 311 -2.97 -11.89 -1.49
CA ALA A 311 -3.58 -10.57 -1.60
C ALA A 311 -3.67 -10.06 -3.05
N SER A 312 -2.88 -10.62 -3.98
CA SER A 312 -2.87 -10.26 -5.41
C SER A 312 -3.23 -11.47 -6.30
N PRO A 313 -4.52 -11.82 -6.44
CA PRO A 313 -4.98 -12.99 -7.20
C PRO A 313 -4.54 -13.02 -8.67
N GLU A 314 -4.29 -11.84 -9.26
CA GLU A 314 -3.79 -11.65 -10.63
C GLU A 314 -2.44 -12.34 -10.91
N LEU A 315 -1.62 -12.60 -9.88
CA LEU A 315 -0.38 -13.37 -10.00
C LEU A 315 -0.64 -14.83 -10.41
N GLY A 316 -1.83 -15.36 -10.10
CA GLY A 316 -2.23 -16.73 -10.43
C GLY A 316 -1.39 -17.82 -9.75
N VAL A 317 -0.59 -17.48 -8.73
CA VAL A 317 0.28 -18.45 -8.02
C VAL A 317 -0.52 -19.34 -7.07
N LEU A 318 -1.47 -18.74 -6.36
CA LEU A 318 -2.33 -19.41 -5.39
C LEU A 318 -3.78 -19.47 -5.93
N PRO A 319 -4.54 -20.54 -5.66
CA PRO A 319 -5.94 -20.68 -6.08
C PRO A 319 -6.88 -19.88 -5.16
N VAL A 320 -6.65 -18.57 -5.05
CA VAL A 320 -7.44 -17.67 -4.22
C VAL A 320 -8.89 -17.63 -4.73
N GLY A 321 -9.86 -17.75 -3.81
CA GLY A 321 -11.28 -17.79 -4.12
C GLY A 321 -11.86 -19.19 -4.34
N ALA A 322 -11.03 -20.25 -4.30
CA ALA A 322 -11.52 -21.62 -4.20
C ALA A 322 -11.91 -21.94 -2.75
N PRO A 323 -13.15 -22.37 -2.45
CA PRO A 323 -13.60 -22.63 -1.09
C PRO A 323 -12.71 -23.62 -0.31
N GLU A 324 -12.14 -24.61 -1.01
CA GLU A 324 -11.25 -25.62 -0.45
C GLU A 324 -9.88 -25.02 -0.05
N TYR A 325 -9.39 -24.05 -0.82
CA TYR A 325 -8.18 -23.30 -0.47
C TYR A 325 -8.43 -22.43 0.76
N ASP A 326 -9.52 -21.66 0.73
CA ASP A 326 -9.88 -20.72 1.80
C ASP A 326 -10.07 -21.43 3.13
N ALA A 327 -10.72 -22.60 3.14
CA ALA A 327 -10.99 -23.37 4.35
C ALA A 327 -9.80 -24.21 4.85
N GLY A 328 -8.85 -24.59 3.97
CA GLY A 328 -7.80 -25.55 4.28
C GLY A 328 -6.39 -24.96 4.38
N TYR A 329 -6.05 -24.06 3.47
CA TYR A 329 -4.68 -23.67 3.15
C TYR A 329 -4.40 -22.18 3.30
N SER A 330 -5.42 -21.32 3.21
CA SER A 330 -5.27 -19.87 3.28
C SER A 330 -4.46 -19.39 4.49
N LEU A 331 -3.72 -18.30 4.31
CA LEU A 331 -3.07 -17.62 5.42
C LEU A 331 -4.08 -16.91 6.32
N ASP A 332 -5.27 -16.58 5.81
CA ASP A 332 -6.41 -16.15 6.61
C ASP A 332 -6.83 -17.19 7.65
N ARG A 333 -6.83 -18.49 7.32
CA ARG A 333 -7.03 -19.55 8.31
C ARG A 333 -5.93 -19.56 9.37
N LEU A 334 -4.66 -19.41 8.97
CA LEU A 334 -3.57 -19.36 9.94
C LEU A 334 -3.70 -18.14 10.86
N ARG A 335 -4.17 -17.00 10.33
CA ARG A 335 -4.45 -15.78 11.08
C ARG A 335 -5.51 -15.99 12.17
N GLU A 336 -6.55 -16.76 11.90
CA GLU A 336 -7.54 -17.13 12.93
C GLU A 336 -6.92 -18.02 14.02
N LEU A 337 -6.15 -19.03 13.62
CA LEU A 337 -5.51 -19.95 14.56
C LEU A 337 -4.47 -19.27 15.45
N VAL A 338 -3.79 -18.24 14.94
CA VAL A 338 -2.83 -17.43 15.69
C VAL A 338 -3.47 -16.73 16.89
N GLN A 339 -4.76 -16.42 16.85
CA GLN A 339 -5.47 -15.78 17.96
C GLN A 339 -5.87 -16.76 19.08
N VAL A 340 -5.71 -18.07 18.87
CA VAL A 340 -6.08 -19.10 19.85
C VAL A 340 -4.93 -19.28 20.86
N PRO A 341 -5.16 -19.05 22.16
CA PRO A 341 -4.12 -19.23 23.18
C PRO A 341 -3.63 -20.67 23.27
N LEU A 342 -2.32 -20.87 23.20
CA LEU A 342 -1.69 -22.17 23.42
C LEU A 342 -1.55 -22.42 24.93
N VAL A 343 -2.35 -23.31 25.49
CA VAL A 343 -2.43 -23.53 26.96
C VAL A 343 -1.68 -24.76 27.47
N THR A 344 -1.24 -25.67 26.59
CA THR A 344 -0.52 -26.90 26.97
C THR A 344 0.88 -26.96 26.37
N GLU A 345 1.83 -27.63 27.05
CA GLU A 345 3.17 -27.86 26.49
C GLU A 345 3.12 -28.58 25.14
N GLN A 346 2.20 -29.54 24.98
CA GLN A 346 2.04 -30.26 23.72
C GLN A 346 1.57 -29.33 22.59
N SER A 347 0.59 -28.46 22.87
CA SER A 347 0.12 -27.47 21.89
C SER A 347 1.22 -26.45 21.54
N MET A 348 2.07 -26.08 22.49
CA MET A 348 3.20 -25.15 22.27
C MET A 348 4.34 -25.78 21.46
N ARG A 349 4.68 -27.04 21.73
CA ARG A 349 5.80 -27.75 21.10
C ARG A 349 5.48 -28.39 19.75
N GLY A 350 4.19 -28.61 19.46
CA GLY A 350 3.70 -29.11 18.17
C GLY A 350 4.13 -28.24 17.00
N THR A 351 3.98 -28.75 15.79
CA THR A 351 4.57 -28.19 14.55
C THR A 351 3.52 -27.81 13.51
N HIS A 352 2.25 -27.69 13.89
CA HIS A 352 1.11 -27.47 12.99
C HIS A 352 1.30 -26.25 12.07
N PHE A 353 1.68 -25.10 12.62
CA PHE A 353 1.93 -23.90 11.80
C PHE A 353 3.10 -24.12 10.81
N TYR A 354 4.17 -24.79 11.25
CA TYR A 354 5.36 -25.04 10.44
C TYR A 354 5.05 -26.03 9.30
N GLU A 355 4.29 -27.08 9.58
CA GLU A 355 3.86 -28.09 8.60
C GLU A 355 2.86 -27.51 7.59
N SER A 356 1.94 -26.65 8.05
CA SER A 356 0.99 -25.95 7.18
C SER A 356 1.71 -25.05 6.18
N LEU A 357 2.60 -24.18 6.66
CA LEU A 357 3.43 -23.32 5.81
C LEU A 357 4.35 -24.14 4.89
N GLY A 358 4.97 -25.20 5.41
CA GLY A 358 5.82 -26.09 4.63
C GLY A 358 5.07 -26.77 3.48
N THR A 359 3.77 -27.04 3.65
CA THR A 359 2.93 -27.57 2.58
C THR A 359 2.69 -26.53 1.49
N LEU A 360 2.33 -25.30 1.85
CA LEU A 360 2.20 -24.19 0.90
C LEU A 360 3.50 -23.92 0.15
N PHE A 361 4.64 -23.89 0.85
CA PHE A 361 5.95 -23.66 0.21
C PHE A 361 6.27 -24.73 -0.85
N ARG A 362 5.94 -26.00 -0.58
CA ARG A 362 6.13 -27.08 -1.56
C ARG A 362 5.18 -26.94 -2.75
N LEU A 363 3.91 -26.60 -2.51
CA LEU A 363 2.91 -26.43 -3.56
C LEU A 363 3.26 -25.26 -4.49
N VAL A 364 3.75 -24.15 -3.94
CA VAL A 364 4.21 -23.00 -4.74
C VAL A 364 5.49 -23.31 -5.51
N ASP A 365 6.47 -23.98 -4.90
CA ASP A 365 7.74 -24.33 -5.56
C ASP A 365 7.53 -25.32 -6.71
N GLN A 366 6.84 -26.43 -6.43
CA GLN A 366 6.69 -27.54 -7.37
C GLN A 366 5.53 -27.32 -8.36
N GLY A 367 4.57 -26.47 -7.99
CA GLY A 367 3.26 -26.42 -8.62
C GLY A 367 2.42 -27.65 -8.27
N HIS A 368 1.13 -27.54 -8.51
CA HIS A 368 0.21 -28.66 -8.44
C HIS A 368 -0.84 -28.47 -9.53
N ARG A 369 -0.76 -29.29 -10.58
CA ARG A 369 -1.82 -29.43 -11.57
C ARG A 369 -2.24 -30.87 -11.52
N GLU A 370 -3.46 -31.09 -11.05
CA GLU A 370 -4.07 -32.40 -11.09
C GLU A 370 -4.67 -32.57 -12.50
N ASP A 371 -4.10 -33.47 -13.33
CA ASP A 371 -4.76 -33.92 -14.57
C ASP A 371 -5.94 -34.79 -14.13
N VAL A 372 -7.15 -34.22 -14.06
CA VAL A 372 -8.35 -34.98 -13.67
C VAL A 372 -9.44 -34.79 -14.72
N ASP A 373 -9.98 -35.92 -15.17
CA ASP A 373 -11.21 -36.04 -15.95
C ASP A 373 -12.34 -35.15 -15.38
N GLU A 374 -13.23 -34.70 -16.27
CA GLU A 374 -14.24 -33.62 -16.18
C GLU A 374 -15.19 -33.57 -14.94
N ALA A 375 -15.00 -34.36 -13.88
CA ALA A 375 -15.92 -34.47 -12.75
C ALA A 375 -15.41 -33.96 -11.39
N THR A 376 -14.11 -33.69 -11.20
CA THR A 376 -13.57 -33.11 -9.95
C THR A 376 -12.49 -32.09 -10.24
N THR A 377 -12.81 -30.80 -10.09
CA THR A 377 -11.85 -29.70 -10.18
C THR A 377 -10.98 -29.68 -8.91
N GLY A 378 -9.75 -30.21 -9.00
CA GLY A 378 -8.74 -30.08 -7.94
C GLY A 378 -8.18 -28.65 -7.85
N LEU A 379 -7.53 -28.32 -6.72
CA LEU A 379 -6.87 -27.02 -6.55
C LEU A 379 -5.64 -26.91 -7.46
N SER A 380 -5.56 -25.85 -8.28
CA SER A 380 -4.41 -25.60 -9.17
C SER A 380 -3.44 -24.60 -8.55
N PHE A 381 -2.19 -25.02 -8.35
CA PHE A 381 -1.07 -24.16 -7.96
C PHE A 381 -0.11 -24.01 -9.14
N HIS A 382 0.21 -22.77 -9.51
CA HIS A 382 1.18 -22.50 -10.57
C HIS A 382 2.60 -22.49 -9.97
N SER A 383 3.48 -23.32 -10.52
CA SER A 383 4.87 -23.43 -10.05
C SER A 383 5.61 -22.10 -10.26
N LEU A 384 6.20 -21.60 -9.18
CA LEU A 384 7.15 -20.49 -9.21
C LEU A 384 8.51 -20.99 -8.75
N ARG A 385 9.34 -21.42 -9.71
CA ARG A 385 10.70 -21.88 -9.43
C ARG A 385 11.59 -20.69 -9.09
N ALA A 386 11.76 -20.45 -7.80
CA ALA A 386 12.65 -19.42 -7.27
C ALA A 386 13.62 -20.03 -6.25
N ASP A 387 14.86 -19.54 -6.23
CA ASP A 387 15.86 -19.93 -5.23
C ASP A 387 15.39 -19.75 -3.79
N LEU A 388 14.41 -18.86 -3.60
CA LEU A 388 13.70 -18.61 -2.36
C LEU A 388 13.16 -19.90 -1.71
N PHE A 389 12.56 -20.80 -2.49
CA PHE A 389 11.88 -21.99 -1.97
C PHE A 389 12.77 -23.24 -1.89
N THR A 390 14.04 -23.14 -2.27
CA THR A 390 14.95 -24.28 -2.23
C THR A 390 15.18 -24.81 -0.80
N PRO A 391 15.12 -26.14 -0.56
CA PRO A 391 15.28 -26.71 0.79
C PRO A 391 16.62 -26.38 1.44
N LYS A 392 17.70 -26.32 0.65
CA LYS A 392 19.05 -25.97 1.17
C LYS A 392 19.09 -24.59 1.82
N ALA A 393 18.18 -23.70 1.45
CA ALA A 393 18.18 -22.33 1.91
C ALA A 393 17.57 -22.13 3.31
N THR A 394 17.01 -23.18 3.92
CA THR A 394 16.47 -23.18 5.28
C THR A 394 16.93 -24.41 6.08
N ALA A 395 18.06 -25.01 5.70
CA ALA A 395 18.49 -26.33 6.18
C ALA A 395 18.59 -26.49 7.70
N HIS A 396 19.02 -25.46 8.45
CA HIS A 396 19.09 -25.49 9.91
C HIS A 396 17.70 -25.51 10.54
N ILE A 397 16.75 -24.78 9.95
CA ILE A 397 15.33 -24.76 10.35
C ILE A 397 14.70 -26.11 10.04
N ASP A 398 14.87 -26.59 8.80
CA ASP A 398 14.27 -27.84 8.32
C ASP A 398 14.80 -29.08 9.06
N LYS A 399 16.01 -28.99 9.64
CA LYS A 399 16.59 -30.06 10.44
C LYS A 399 15.82 -30.33 11.74
N VAL A 400 15.18 -29.32 12.33
CA VAL A 400 14.55 -29.41 13.65
C VAL A 400 13.06 -29.05 13.69
N GLY A 401 12.56 -28.40 12.63
CA GLY A 401 11.22 -27.80 12.58
C GLY A 401 11.07 -26.58 13.49
N LEU A 402 9.89 -25.95 13.50
CA LEU A 402 9.57 -24.84 14.42
C LEU A 402 8.34 -25.18 15.26
N GLY A 403 8.42 -24.92 16.56
CA GLY A 403 7.29 -25.08 17.48
C GLY A 403 6.20 -24.05 17.26
N ASN A 404 4.96 -24.42 17.58
CA ASN A 404 3.77 -23.57 17.44
C ASN A 404 3.90 -22.28 18.24
N GLN A 405 4.47 -22.30 19.44
CA GLN A 405 4.63 -21.09 20.25
C GLN A 405 5.52 -20.04 19.57
N ALA A 406 6.68 -20.47 19.05
CA ALA A 406 7.60 -19.58 18.35
C ALA A 406 6.97 -19.06 17.05
N LEU A 407 6.31 -19.94 16.29
CA LEU A 407 5.74 -19.56 14.99
C LEU A 407 4.45 -18.74 15.13
N GLN A 408 3.65 -18.95 16.19
CA GLN A 408 2.53 -18.08 16.55
C GLN A 408 3.04 -16.67 16.83
N GLN A 409 4.09 -16.51 17.65
CA GLN A 409 4.71 -15.21 17.92
C GLN A 409 5.25 -14.51 16.66
N VAL A 410 5.78 -15.27 15.71
CA VAL A 410 6.22 -14.75 14.40
C VAL A 410 5.01 -14.29 13.58
N LEU A 411 4.00 -15.14 13.43
CA LEU A 411 2.80 -14.82 12.65
C LEU A 411 2.03 -13.66 13.27
N GLU A 412 1.94 -13.53 14.60
CA GLU A 412 1.35 -12.36 15.26
C GLU A 412 2.06 -11.05 14.91
N ARG A 413 3.38 -11.09 14.70
CA ARG A 413 4.16 -9.90 14.33
C ARG A 413 4.01 -9.54 12.86
N LEU A 414 3.77 -10.54 12.01
CA LEU A 414 3.58 -10.34 10.58
C LEU A 414 2.11 -10.02 10.22
N LEU A 415 1.14 -10.61 10.90
CA LEU A 415 -0.27 -10.54 10.51
C LEU A 415 -1.08 -9.48 11.26
N LEU A 416 -0.61 -9.07 12.45
CA LEU A 416 -1.37 -8.19 13.35
C LEU A 416 -0.60 -6.90 13.67
N SER A 417 -1.30 -5.77 13.66
CA SER A 417 -0.76 -4.46 14.06
C SER A 417 -0.23 -4.48 15.50
N LYS A 418 0.71 -3.60 15.86
CA LYS A 418 1.16 -3.49 17.27
C LYS A 418 0.04 -3.10 18.22
N GLU A 419 0.11 -3.59 19.46
CA GLU A 419 -0.79 -3.15 20.53
C GLU A 419 -0.44 -1.70 20.95
N GLN A 420 -1.42 -0.81 20.93
CA GLN A 420 -1.22 0.56 21.41
C GLN A 420 -1.19 0.59 22.95
N HIS A 421 -0.10 1.12 23.52
CA HIS A 421 0.05 1.33 24.96
C HIS A 421 -1.15 2.09 25.54
N GLY A 422 -1.75 1.55 26.61
CA GLY A 422 -2.89 2.14 27.32
C GLY A 422 -4.28 1.62 26.90
N LYS A 423 -4.36 0.69 25.93
CA LYS A 423 -5.60 0.03 25.52
C LYS A 423 -5.45 -1.50 25.43
N ARG A 424 -5.05 -2.14 26.54
CA ARG A 424 -5.13 -3.60 26.69
C ARG A 424 -6.58 -4.04 26.44
N GLY A 425 -6.82 -4.90 25.45
CA GLY A 425 -8.13 -5.50 25.18
C GLY A 425 -8.92 -4.96 23.96
N ARG A 426 -8.30 -4.18 23.07
CA ARG A 426 -8.90 -3.84 21.76
C ARG A 426 -8.32 -4.76 20.68
N GLU A 427 -9.15 -5.29 19.78
CA GLU A 427 -8.72 -6.14 18.66
C GLU A 427 -7.60 -5.47 17.86
N ARG A 428 -6.48 -6.18 17.67
CA ARG A 428 -5.36 -5.75 16.82
C ARG A 428 -5.86 -5.74 15.36
N GLY A 429 -5.54 -4.68 14.62
CA GLY A 429 -5.90 -4.60 13.20
C GLY A 429 -5.03 -5.54 12.37
N TYR A 430 -5.54 -6.00 11.23
CA TYR A 430 -4.77 -6.84 10.31
C TYR A 430 -3.84 -6.00 9.44
N ILE A 431 -2.67 -6.55 9.12
CA ILE A 431 -1.73 -5.94 8.18
C ILE A 431 -2.13 -6.40 6.76
N SER A 432 -2.44 -5.45 5.87
CA SER A 432 -2.67 -5.73 4.46
C SER A 432 -1.33 -5.79 3.71
N TYR A 433 -1.15 -6.86 2.93
CA TYR A 433 0.05 -7.08 2.12
C TYR A 433 -0.14 -6.75 0.64
N ALA A 434 -1.38 -6.46 0.18
CA ALA A 434 -1.65 -5.97 -1.18
C ALA A 434 -0.90 -4.66 -1.46
N GLU A 435 -0.88 -3.76 -0.47
CA GLU A 435 -0.32 -2.39 -0.59
C GLU A 435 1.17 -2.31 -0.26
N LEU A 436 1.79 -3.40 0.20
CA LEU A 436 3.23 -3.47 0.40
C LEU A 436 3.90 -3.62 -0.97
N GLY A 437 3.92 -2.52 -1.73
CA GLY A 437 4.63 -2.46 -2.99
C GLY A 437 6.07 -2.98 -2.84
N ILE A 438 6.58 -3.62 -3.90
CA ILE A 438 7.88 -4.33 -3.94
C ILE A 438 9.01 -3.52 -3.26
N ASN A 439 8.99 -2.20 -3.40
CA ASN A 439 9.96 -1.26 -2.83
C ASN A 439 10.01 -1.26 -1.28
N GLN A 440 8.89 -1.52 -0.60
CA GLN A 440 8.84 -1.54 0.87
C GLN A 440 9.42 -2.82 1.46
N LEU A 441 9.15 -3.97 0.82
CA LEU A 441 9.75 -5.25 1.21
C LEU A 441 11.27 -5.24 0.98
N GLY A 442 11.70 -4.62 -0.12
CA GLY A 442 13.11 -4.33 -0.39
C GLY A 442 13.75 -3.49 0.74
N ALA A 443 13.11 -2.40 1.15
CA ALA A 443 13.60 -1.53 2.23
C ALA A 443 13.70 -2.25 3.59
N VAL A 444 12.77 -3.16 3.90
CA VAL A 444 12.87 -4.01 5.11
C VAL A 444 14.11 -4.90 5.01
N TYR A 445 14.30 -5.61 3.91
CA TYR A 445 15.46 -6.48 3.69
C TYR A 445 16.79 -5.71 3.76
N GLU A 446 16.89 -4.59 3.04
CA GLU A 446 18.09 -3.74 3.02
C GLU A 446 18.47 -3.26 4.42
N SER A 447 17.48 -2.84 5.22
CA SER A 447 17.73 -2.38 6.58
C SER A 447 18.32 -3.48 7.48
N LEU A 448 17.91 -4.72 7.26
CA LEU A 448 18.32 -5.90 8.04
C LEU A 448 19.68 -6.45 7.62
N MET A 449 20.19 -6.12 6.43
CA MET A 449 21.55 -6.50 6.03
C MET A 449 22.64 -5.90 6.91
N SER A 450 22.34 -4.82 7.62
CA SER A 450 23.28 -4.20 8.57
C SER A 450 23.33 -4.87 9.95
N TYR A 451 22.52 -5.92 10.14
CA TYR A 451 22.46 -6.69 11.37
C TYR A 451 23.27 -7.97 11.22
N THR A 452 23.93 -8.33 12.32
CA THR A 452 24.72 -9.56 12.42
C THR A 452 24.19 -10.42 13.55
N GLY A 453 24.07 -11.71 13.26
CA GLY A 453 23.72 -12.76 14.20
C GLY A 453 24.95 -13.38 14.83
N PHE A 454 24.93 -13.54 16.16
CA PHE A 454 25.97 -14.27 16.90
C PHE A 454 25.34 -15.05 18.07
N PHE A 455 26.04 -16.07 18.55
CA PHE A 455 25.66 -16.76 19.78
C PHE A 455 26.32 -16.08 20.97
N ALA A 456 25.55 -15.80 22.02
CA ALA A 456 26.02 -15.21 23.25
C ALA A 456 27.05 -16.15 23.93
N THR A 457 28.26 -15.68 24.16
CA THR A 457 29.32 -16.46 24.81
C THR A 457 29.25 -16.40 26.33
N GLU A 458 28.54 -15.40 26.85
CA GLU A 458 28.32 -15.08 28.26
C GLU A 458 26.94 -14.42 28.38
N ASP A 459 26.50 -14.13 29.60
CA ASP A 459 25.22 -13.44 29.82
C ASP A 459 25.36 -11.94 29.48
N LEU A 460 24.42 -11.41 28.70
CA LEU A 460 24.47 -10.04 28.16
C LEU A 460 23.20 -9.25 28.51
N TYR A 461 23.34 -8.01 28.93
CA TYR A 461 22.24 -7.04 28.97
C TYR A 461 22.03 -6.39 27.61
N GLU A 462 20.78 -6.09 27.27
CA GLU A 462 20.48 -5.18 26.18
C GLU A 462 20.36 -3.72 26.65
N VAL A 463 21.06 -2.83 25.96
CA VAL A 463 21.10 -1.40 26.25
C VAL A 463 20.81 -0.58 25.00
N ALA A 464 20.06 0.49 25.17
CA ALA A 464 19.73 1.44 24.13
C ALA A 464 19.61 2.84 24.72
N ARG A 465 19.77 3.87 23.89
CA ARG A 465 19.65 5.25 24.37
C ARG A 465 18.26 5.49 24.96
N ASP A 466 18.21 5.91 26.22
CA ASP A 466 16.96 6.09 26.98
C ASP A 466 16.05 4.84 26.97
N GLY A 467 16.66 3.65 26.87
CA GLY A 467 15.98 2.36 26.90
C GLY A 467 15.13 2.05 25.65
N ASN A 468 15.27 2.85 24.58
CA ASN A 468 14.49 2.70 23.35
C ASN A 468 15.28 1.96 22.24
N PRO A 469 14.98 0.68 21.96
CA PRO A 469 15.72 -0.11 20.97
C PRO A 469 15.40 0.26 19.51
N GLN A 470 14.37 1.06 19.22
CA GLN A 470 13.94 1.35 17.85
C GLN A 470 15.01 2.09 17.02
N LYS A 471 15.86 2.89 17.66
CA LYS A 471 16.97 3.60 17.00
C LYS A 471 18.27 2.80 16.99
N GLY A 472 18.21 1.52 17.37
CA GLY A 472 19.34 0.64 17.56
C GLY A 472 19.64 0.40 19.04
N SER A 473 20.07 -0.82 19.33
CA SER A 473 20.49 -1.28 20.66
C SER A 473 21.78 -2.09 20.56
N TRP A 474 22.47 -2.21 21.69
CA TRP A 474 23.69 -2.97 21.86
C TRP A 474 23.54 -3.97 22.98
N VAL A 475 24.43 -4.94 23.03
CA VAL A 475 24.52 -5.87 24.15
C VAL A 475 25.84 -5.74 24.87
N VAL A 476 25.81 -5.85 26.19
CA VAL A 476 26.96 -5.66 27.07
C VAL A 476 26.98 -6.78 28.11
N PRO A 477 28.14 -7.42 28.37
CA PRO A 477 28.24 -8.40 29.44
C PRO A 477 27.81 -7.87 30.81
N LEU A 478 27.18 -8.76 31.59
CA LEU A 478 26.66 -8.45 32.93
C LEU A 478 27.72 -7.85 33.86
N ASP A 479 28.96 -8.32 33.78
CA ASP A 479 30.10 -7.86 34.60
C ASP A 479 30.61 -6.46 34.22
N ARG A 480 30.31 -6.01 32.99
CA ARG A 480 30.72 -4.70 32.44
C ARG A 480 29.59 -3.67 32.42
N ALA A 481 28.43 -3.98 32.98
CA ALA A 481 27.25 -3.11 32.97
C ALA A 481 27.20 -2.08 34.12
N SER A 482 28.11 -2.16 35.10
CA SER A 482 28.11 -1.33 36.32
C SER A 482 28.24 0.18 36.10
N GLY A 483 28.66 0.62 34.91
CA GLY A 483 28.77 2.04 34.53
C GLY A 483 27.64 2.57 33.64
N ILE A 484 26.61 1.76 33.35
CA ILE A 484 25.50 2.13 32.47
C ILE A 484 24.37 2.71 33.31
N ALA A 485 23.75 3.79 32.86
CA ALA A 485 22.63 4.38 33.58
C ALA A 485 21.40 3.48 33.51
N ASP A 486 20.66 3.33 34.62
CA ASP A 486 19.45 2.48 34.70
C ASP A 486 18.43 2.76 33.58
N LYS A 487 18.33 4.02 33.15
CA LYS A 487 17.45 4.45 32.06
C LYS A 487 17.81 3.92 30.68
N ASP A 488 19.04 3.46 30.48
CA ASP A 488 19.55 2.99 29.19
C ASP A 488 19.38 1.47 29.01
N PHE A 489 18.93 0.74 30.04
CA PHE A 489 18.59 -0.67 29.91
C PHE A 489 17.26 -0.83 29.18
N VAL A 490 17.23 -1.74 28.20
CA VAL A 490 15.99 -2.10 27.52
C VAL A 490 15.20 -3.02 28.45
N LEU A 491 13.98 -2.61 28.81
CA LEU A 491 13.14 -3.34 29.75
C LEU A 491 12.10 -4.21 29.03
N VAL A 492 11.93 -5.44 29.47
CA VAL A 492 10.87 -6.38 29.07
C VAL A 492 9.89 -6.60 30.23
N GLU A 493 8.64 -6.88 29.90
CA GLU A 493 7.60 -7.20 30.89
C GLU A 493 7.59 -8.72 31.12
N ASP A 494 7.69 -9.15 32.37
CA ASP A 494 7.60 -10.57 32.76
C ASP A 494 6.13 -11.05 32.81
N ASP A 495 5.92 -12.36 33.03
CA ASP A 495 4.59 -12.97 33.15
C ASP A 495 3.73 -12.37 34.29
N GLN A 496 4.34 -11.60 35.19
CA GLN A 496 3.68 -10.94 36.33
C GLN A 496 3.49 -9.43 36.10
N GLY A 497 3.83 -8.92 34.92
CA GLY A 497 3.70 -7.51 34.57
C GLY A 497 4.83 -6.61 35.09
N ARG A 498 5.92 -7.19 35.64
CA ARG A 498 7.07 -6.45 36.15
C ARG A 498 8.04 -6.16 35.03
N ARG A 499 8.62 -4.96 35.03
CA ARG A 499 9.60 -4.55 34.01
C ARG A 499 11.01 -4.85 34.51
N GLU A 500 11.71 -5.74 33.82
CA GLU A 500 13.09 -6.12 34.11
C GLU A 500 14.01 -5.90 32.91
N PRO A 501 15.32 -5.66 33.11
CA PRO A 501 16.27 -5.55 32.01
C PRO A 501 16.27 -6.82 31.15
N ARG A 502 16.26 -6.65 29.83
CA ARG A 502 16.36 -7.78 28.91
C ARG A 502 17.75 -8.40 28.98
N ILE A 503 17.80 -9.68 29.31
CA ILE A 503 19.02 -10.48 29.41
C ILE A 503 19.03 -11.55 28.31
N TYR A 504 20.18 -11.70 27.67
CA TYR A 504 20.52 -12.80 26.79
C TYR A 504 21.45 -13.76 27.52
N TYR A 505 21.02 -15.00 27.70
CA TYR A 505 21.82 -16.02 28.36
C TYR A 505 22.83 -16.66 27.42
N GLN A 506 23.92 -17.17 28.00
CA GLN A 506 24.94 -17.91 27.28
C GLN A 506 24.32 -19.00 26.37
N GLY A 507 24.74 -19.01 25.11
CA GLY A 507 24.30 -19.93 24.07
C GLY A 507 23.05 -19.48 23.31
N GLN A 508 22.37 -18.39 23.72
CA GLN A 508 21.25 -17.83 22.95
C GLN A 508 21.75 -17.10 21.70
N PHE A 509 20.92 -17.08 20.67
CA PHE A 509 21.17 -16.32 19.45
C PHE A 509 20.75 -14.85 19.64
N VAL A 510 21.58 -13.92 19.19
CA VAL A 510 21.38 -12.47 19.27
C VAL A 510 21.54 -11.87 17.88
N PHE A 511 20.64 -10.98 17.47
CA PHE A 511 20.67 -10.31 16.16
C PHE A 511 20.65 -8.78 16.30
N ARG A 512 21.78 -8.11 16.09
CA ARG A 512 21.93 -6.66 16.34
C ARG A 512 22.72 -5.95 15.25
N LEU A 513 22.58 -4.63 15.19
CA LEU A 513 23.31 -3.77 14.26
C LEU A 513 24.83 -3.90 14.49
N SER A 514 25.59 -4.18 13.43
CA SER A 514 27.06 -4.15 13.45
C SER A 514 27.56 -2.70 13.59
N GLY A 515 27.55 -2.15 14.80
CA GLY A 515 27.94 -0.76 15.05
C GLY A 515 29.38 -0.40 14.65
N ARG A 516 30.29 -1.39 14.54
CA ARG A 516 31.72 -1.17 14.22
C ARG A 516 32.12 -1.41 12.76
N GLU A 517 31.38 -2.20 11.98
CA GLU A 517 31.78 -2.60 10.61
C GLU A 517 31.35 -1.61 9.51
N ARG A 518 30.32 -0.79 9.78
CA ARG A 518 29.84 0.24 8.83
C ARG A 518 30.84 1.38 8.59
N GLN A 519 31.68 1.73 9.57
CA GLN A 519 32.70 2.78 9.38
C GLN A 519 33.88 2.32 8.52
N GLN A 520 34.09 1.00 8.36
CA GLN A 520 35.21 0.47 7.59
C GLN A 520 34.83 0.03 6.17
N SER A 521 33.56 -0.31 5.90
CA SER A 521 33.12 -0.85 4.60
C SER A 521 32.52 0.18 3.63
N ALA A 522 32.22 1.40 4.09
CA ALA A 522 31.66 2.50 3.28
C ALA A 522 30.43 2.12 2.43
N SER A 523 29.69 1.08 2.81
CA SER A 523 28.49 0.61 2.13
C SER A 523 27.28 1.45 2.55
N TYR A 524 27.23 2.68 2.01
CA TYR A 524 26.05 3.53 2.04
C TYR A 524 25.21 3.27 0.78
N TYR A 525 23.90 3.15 0.97
CA TYR A 525 22.96 3.11 -0.14
C TYR A 525 22.76 4.51 -0.74
N THR A 526 22.49 4.56 -2.05
CA THR A 526 22.15 5.79 -2.79
C THR A 526 20.63 5.99 -2.74
N PRO A 527 20.10 7.02 -2.03
CA PRO A 527 18.67 7.32 -1.97
C PRO A 527 17.96 7.26 -3.34
N GLU A 528 16.69 6.82 -3.38
CA GLU A 528 15.90 6.70 -4.62
C GLU A 528 15.90 7.98 -5.46
N VAL A 529 15.85 9.17 -4.82
CA VAL A 529 15.92 10.46 -5.52
C VAL A 529 17.22 10.61 -6.32
N LEU A 530 18.33 10.13 -5.79
CA LEU A 530 19.64 10.16 -6.44
C LEU A 530 19.77 9.06 -7.50
N THR A 531 19.18 7.89 -7.27
CA THR A 531 19.13 6.80 -8.24
C THR A 531 18.25 7.15 -9.44
N LYS A 532 17.01 7.63 -9.22
CA LYS A 532 16.12 8.15 -10.28
C LYS A 532 16.78 9.25 -11.09
N PHE A 533 17.48 10.17 -10.43
CA PHE A 533 18.22 11.21 -11.13
C PHE A 533 19.33 10.61 -12.00
N THR A 534 20.13 9.69 -11.46
CA THR A 534 21.27 9.10 -12.18
C THR A 534 20.83 8.22 -13.34
N VAL A 535 19.83 7.37 -13.13
CA VAL A 535 19.23 6.53 -14.18
C VAL A 535 18.49 7.38 -15.20
N GLY A 536 17.72 8.38 -14.77
CA GLY A 536 17.01 9.30 -15.65
C GLY A 536 17.97 10.02 -16.60
N GLN A 537 19.07 10.58 -16.08
CA GLN A 537 20.10 11.23 -16.90
C GLN A 537 20.81 10.24 -17.84
N ALA A 538 21.07 9.01 -17.39
CA ALA A 538 21.69 7.99 -18.23
C ALA A 538 20.76 7.52 -19.37
N LEU A 539 19.45 7.41 -19.11
CA LEU A 539 18.45 7.03 -20.10
C LEU A 539 18.15 8.17 -21.07
N GLU A 540 18.17 9.43 -20.63
CA GLU A 540 17.98 10.62 -21.48
C GLU A 540 19.06 10.74 -22.58
N GLU A 541 20.27 10.24 -22.32
CA GLU A 541 21.35 10.18 -23.33
C GLU A 541 21.26 8.95 -24.26
N LEU A 542 20.50 7.92 -23.88
CA LEU A 542 20.38 6.65 -24.61
C LEU A 542 19.04 6.50 -25.35
N ILE A 543 18.02 7.23 -24.93
CA ILE A 543 16.66 7.16 -25.45
C ILE A 543 16.25 8.57 -25.87
N ASP A 544 16.01 8.72 -27.16
CA ASP A 544 15.44 9.93 -27.76
C ASP A 544 14.08 9.64 -28.42
N ASP A 545 13.44 10.68 -28.96
CA ASP A 545 12.13 10.59 -29.62
C ASP A 545 12.12 9.67 -30.87
N THR A 546 13.29 9.20 -31.33
CA THR A 546 13.44 8.31 -32.48
C THR A 546 13.73 6.86 -32.11
N THR A 547 13.98 6.58 -30.83
CA THR A 547 14.35 5.26 -30.33
C THR A 547 13.16 4.31 -30.36
N THR A 548 13.31 3.16 -31.01
CA THR A 548 12.22 2.19 -31.19
C THR A 548 12.07 1.25 -29.99
N ALA A 549 10.88 0.66 -29.82
CA ALA A 549 10.62 -0.30 -28.73
C ALA A 549 11.55 -1.53 -28.76
N GLU A 550 11.98 -1.96 -29.95
CA GLU A 550 12.92 -3.09 -30.10
C GLU A 550 14.33 -2.73 -29.63
N GLU A 551 14.78 -1.51 -29.88
CA GLU A 551 16.07 -1.00 -29.39
C GLU A 551 16.08 -0.86 -27.88
N ILE A 552 14.98 -0.40 -27.28
CA ILE A 552 14.82 -0.32 -25.82
C ILE A 552 14.92 -1.72 -25.19
N LEU A 553 14.27 -2.73 -25.77
CA LEU A 553 14.35 -4.12 -25.29
C LEU A 553 15.76 -4.74 -25.44
N GLY A 554 16.59 -4.18 -26.31
CA GLY A 554 17.99 -4.58 -26.49
C GLY A 554 18.94 -3.96 -25.44
N LEU A 555 18.51 -2.97 -24.66
CA LEU A 555 19.34 -2.32 -23.66
C LEU A 555 19.65 -3.26 -22.49
N SER A 556 20.92 -3.28 -22.09
CA SER A 556 21.40 -4.07 -20.96
C SER A 556 21.99 -3.16 -19.89
N VAL A 557 21.38 -3.14 -18.70
CA VAL A 557 21.85 -2.33 -17.57
C VAL A 557 22.76 -3.18 -16.67
N CYS A 558 23.99 -2.71 -16.47
CA CYS A 558 24.96 -3.37 -15.60
C CYS A 558 25.32 -2.48 -14.40
N ASP A 559 24.93 -2.91 -13.20
CA ASP A 559 25.37 -2.31 -11.94
C ASP A 559 26.53 -3.14 -11.36
N ALA A 560 27.75 -2.61 -11.48
CA ALA A 560 29.00 -3.29 -11.14
C ALA A 560 29.34 -3.29 -9.63
N CYS A 561 28.60 -2.54 -8.80
CA CYS A 561 28.82 -2.45 -7.35
C CYS A 561 27.51 -2.69 -6.59
N SER A 562 26.87 -3.82 -6.87
CA SER A 562 25.57 -4.14 -6.31
C SER A 562 25.66 -4.35 -4.79
N GLY A 563 25.20 -3.35 -4.05
CA GLY A 563 24.23 -3.61 -2.99
C GLY A 563 22.96 -4.26 -3.58
N VAL A 564 21.81 -4.19 -2.90
CA VAL A 564 20.58 -4.98 -3.16
C VAL A 564 19.88 -4.69 -4.51
N GLY A 565 20.55 -4.09 -5.49
CA GLY A 565 20.07 -4.01 -6.88
C GLY A 565 19.14 -2.83 -7.15
N SER A 566 19.20 -1.79 -6.33
CA SER A 566 18.29 -0.65 -6.40
C SER A 566 18.50 0.26 -7.63
N VAL A 567 19.56 0.03 -8.42
CA VAL A 567 19.78 0.63 -9.76
C VAL A 567 19.11 -0.19 -10.87
N ARG A 568 18.80 -1.47 -10.60
CA ARG A 568 18.10 -2.36 -11.56
C ARG A 568 16.58 -2.29 -11.44
N HIS A 569 16.07 -1.87 -10.29
CA HIS A 569 14.67 -1.46 -10.11
C HIS A 569 14.51 0.00 -10.50
#